data_AF-A0A914F6U7-F1
#
_entry.id   AF-A0A914F6U7-F1
#
_cell.length_a   1.000
_cell.length_b   1.000
_cell.length_c   1.000
_cell.angle_alpha   90.00
_cell.angle_beta   90.00
_cell.angle_gamma   90.00
#
_symmetry.space_group_name_H-M   'P 1'
#
loop_
_entity.id
_entity.type
_entity.pdbx_description
1 polymer ?
#
loop_
_entity_poly.entity_id
_entity_poly.type
_entity_poly.pdbx_seq_one_letter_code
_entity_poly.pdbx_strand_id
1 'polypeptide(L)'
;MNQRFEKLCSIRVQIEYYFGDINLNKDGYLKELAQKDDGWVPVECIKQFKRLKRITSDDIDITEALGKSDLIEVSDDHKKIRRRSDKPVPERAELISDLKKRSVAIIGFPADISVDQVQNFLKAFGKVSTVTMCREKGAHNFHGKIFASFENAKAAHAFLANPFGNVYYGKKLYRKMQLDFEEEMQSYLESEEQQNLQFGGAVAAHLGY
;
A
#
# COMPACT_ATOMS: atom_id res chain seq x y z
N MET A 1 -13.40 29.83 8.79
CA MET A 1 -13.16 29.46 7.38
C MET A 1 -12.35 28.18 7.21
N ASN A 2 -11.40 27.82 8.08
CA ASN A 2 -10.54 26.64 7.89
C ASN A 2 -11.21 25.26 8.03
N GLN A 3 -12.16 25.08 8.96
CA GLN A 3 -12.74 23.75 9.22
C GLN A 3 -13.56 23.16 8.07
N ARG A 4 -14.34 23.97 7.33
CA ARG A 4 -15.12 23.46 6.18
C ARG A 4 -14.19 22.99 5.06
N PHE A 5 -13.16 23.78 4.76
CA PHE A 5 -12.18 23.43 3.74
C PHE A 5 -11.42 22.14 4.10
N GLU A 6 -10.96 22.02 5.35
CA GLU A 6 -10.31 20.80 5.86
C GLU A 6 -11.21 19.57 5.77
N LYS A 7 -12.52 19.72 6.05
CA LYS A 7 -13.51 18.66 5.90
C LYS A 7 -13.61 18.20 4.45
N LEU A 8 -13.81 19.12 3.50
CA LEU A 8 -13.90 18.80 2.07
C LEU A 8 -12.62 18.14 1.55
N CYS A 9 -11.44 18.62 1.96
CA CYS A 9 -10.17 17.98 1.63
C CYS A 9 -10.08 16.54 2.18
N SER A 10 -10.51 16.32 3.42
CA SER A 10 -10.52 14.99 4.05
C SER A 10 -11.46 14.02 3.32
N ILE A 11 -12.63 14.50 2.88
CA ILE A 11 -13.57 13.72 2.07
C ILE A 11 -12.93 13.32 0.75
N ARG A 12 -12.37 14.28 0.00
CA ARG A 12 -11.71 14.02 -1.29
C ARG A 12 -10.59 13.00 -1.15
N VAL A 13 -9.67 13.20 -0.20
CA VAL A 13 -8.56 12.27 0.06
C VAL A 13 -9.08 10.87 0.39
N GLN A 14 -10.15 10.76 1.17
CA GLN A 14 -10.70 9.47 1.56
C GLN A 14 -11.37 8.73 0.39
N ILE A 15 -12.05 9.44 -0.51
CA ILE A 15 -12.68 8.86 -1.70
C ILE A 15 -11.62 8.51 -2.75
N GLU A 16 -10.66 9.38 -3.00
CA GLU A 16 -9.53 9.11 -3.90
C GLU A 16 -8.71 7.91 -3.43
N TYR A 17 -8.59 7.70 -2.12
CA TYR A 17 -8.01 6.47 -1.58
C TYR A 17 -8.82 5.22 -1.97
N TYR A 18 -10.14 5.26 -1.89
CA TYR A 18 -10.98 4.09 -2.22
C TYR A 18 -10.87 3.69 -3.69
N PHE A 19 -10.88 4.67 -4.58
CA PHE A 19 -10.79 4.47 -6.03
C PHE A 19 -9.34 4.47 -6.56
N GLY A 20 -8.36 4.68 -5.69
CA GLY A 20 -6.94 4.65 -6.04
C GLY A 20 -6.48 3.25 -6.45
N ASP A 21 -5.37 3.19 -7.18
CA ASP A 21 -4.86 1.97 -7.85
C ASP A 21 -4.75 0.78 -6.90
N ILE A 22 -4.22 1.03 -5.71
CA ILE A 22 -3.92 0.00 -4.71
C ILE A 22 -5.21 -0.54 -4.09
N ASN A 23 -6.13 0.33 -3.66
CA ASN A 23 -7.35 -0.11 -2.99
C ASN A 23 -8.29 -0.75 -3.98
N LEU A 24 -8.51 -0.12 -5.14
CA LEU A 24 -9.44 -0.64 -6.14
C LEU A 24 -8.97 -1.99 -6.67
N ASN A 25 -7.67 -2.27 -6.75
CA ASN A 25 -7.17 -3.62 -7.09
C ASN A 25 -7.47 -4.69 -6.01
N LYS A 26 -7.68 -4.31 -4.75
CA LYS A 26 -7.88 -5.23 -3.61
C LYS A 26 -9.33 -5.33 -3.13
N ASP A 27 -10.08 -4.25 -3.23
CA ASP A 27 -11.44 -4.14 -2.70
C ASP A 27 -12.45 -4.79 -3.66
N GLY A 28 -12.79 -6.04 -3.38
CA GLY A 28 -13.74 -6.80 -4.19
C GLY A 28 -15.15 -6.19 -4.20
N TYR A 29 -15.60 -5.59 -3.08
CA TYR A 29 -16.92 -5.00 -2.98
C TYR A 29 -17.03 -3.73 -3.83
N LEU A 30 -16.04 -2.83 -3.73
CA LEU A 30 -16.04 -1.61 -4.55
C LEU A 30 -15.88 -1.92 -6.04
N LYS A 31 -15.06 -2.91 -6.38
CA LYS A 31 -14.95 -3.41 -7.76
C LYS A 31 -16.29 -3.90 -8.31
N GLU A 32 -16.99 -4.73 -7.53
CA GLU A 32 -18.29 -5.28 -7.93
C GLU A 32 -19.33 -4.16 -8.09
N LEU A 33 -19.34 -3.17 -7.20
CA LEU A 33 -20.21 -1.99 -7.33
C LEU A 33 -19.94 -1.22 -8.62
N ALA A 34 -18.67 -0.91 -8.92
CA ALA A 34 -18.29 -0.16 -10.10
C ALA A 34 -18.61 -0.93 -11.41
N GLN A 35 -18.51 -2.26 -11.41
CA GLN A 35 -18.81 -3.09 -12.57
C GLN A 35 -20.30 -3.13 -12.95
N LYS A 36 -21.21 -2.78 -12.03
CA LYS A 36 -22.66 -2.84 -12.27
C LYS A 36 -23.16 -1.75 -13.21
N ASP A 37 -22.44 -0.64 -13.34
CA ASP A 37 -22.93 0.55 -14.02
C ASP A 37 -21.78 1.39 -14.63
N ASP A 38 -20.98 0.81 -15.53
CA ASP A 38 -19.91 1.52 -16.26
C ASP A 38 -18.97 2.36 -15.36
N GLY A 39 -18.57 1.79 -14.23
CA GLY A 39 -17.72 2.43 -13.23
C GLY A 39 -18.47 3.31 -12.22
N TRP A 40 -19.72 3.67 -12.48
CA TRP A 40 -20.54 4.49 -11.60
C TRP A 40 -20.92 3.76 -10.32
N VAL A 41 -20.69 4.44 -9.20
CA VAL A 41 -21.08 3.99 -7.87
C VAL A 41 -21.99 5.04 -7.25
N PRO A 42 -23.17 4.67 -6.73
CA PRO A 42 -24.03 5.60 -6.02
C PRO A 42 -23.33 6.23 -4.81
N VAL A 43 -23.49 7.54 -4.63
CA VAL A 43 -22.98 8.27 -3.46
C VAL A 43 -23.54 7.65 -2.17
N GLU A 44 -24.79 7.20 -2.22
CA GLU A 44 -25.47 6.44 -1.16
C GLU A 44 -24.70 5.21 -0.69
N CYS A 45 -24.05 4.48 -1.59
CA CYS A 45 -23.25 3.31 -1.24
C CYS A 45 -21.93 3.74 -0.58
N ILE A 46 -21.25 4.72 -1.19
CA ILE A 46 -19.94 5.19 -0.73
C ILE A 46 -20.02 5.83 0.67
N LYS A 47 -21.08 6.58 0.98
CA LYS A 47 -21.25 7.20 2.30
C LYS A 47 -21.44 6.20 3.45
N GLN A 48 -21.75 4.93 3.17
CA GLN A 48 -21.79 3.89 4.20
C GLN A 48 -20.40 3.37 4.60
N PHE A 49 -19.34 3.74 3.87
CA PHE A 49 -17.99 3.28 4.16
C PHE A 49 -17.53 3.86 5.51
N LYS A 50 -17.08 2.99 6.42
CA LYS A 50 -16.81 3.33 7.83
C LYS A 50 -15.94 4.57 8.02
N ARG A 51 -14.91 4.78 7.18
CA ARG A 51 -14.00 5.93 7.32
C ARG A 51 -14.65 7.21 6.78
N LEU A 52 -15.33 7.15 5.65
CA LEU A 52 -16.03 8.32 5.10
C LEU A 52 -17.21 8.75 5.97
N LYS A 53 -18.00 7.80 6.50
CA LYS A 53 -19.12 8.04 7.40
C LYS A 53 -18.74 8.79 8.68
N ARG A 54 -17.48 8.68 9.12
CA ARG A 54 -16.94 9.45 10.27
C ARG A 54 -16.61 10.89 9.92
N ILE A 55 -16.46 11.21 8.63
CA ILE A 55 -16.12 12.55 8.14
C ILE A 55 -17.40 13.29 7.72
N THR A 56 -18.29 12.62 6.99
CA THR A 56 -19.56 13.19 6.54
C THR A 56 -20.62 12.12 6.27
N SER A 57 -21.87 12.54 6.32
CA SER A 57 -23.04 11.79 5.82
C SER A 57 -23.86 12.60 4.81
N ASP A 58 -23.37 13.77 4.42
CA ASP A 58 -24.01 14.71 3.50
C ASP A 58 -23.48 14.51 2.07
N ASP A 59 -24.39 14.27 1.14
CA ASP A 59 -24.09 14.05 -0.27
C ASP A 59 -23.59 15.34 -0.95
N ILE A 60 -24.01 16.51 -0.47
CA ILE A 60 -23.56 17.81 -0.99
C ILE A 60 -22.07 17.99 -0.67
N ASP A 61 -21.66 17.72 0.56
CA ASP A 61 -20.25 17.81 0.94
C ASP A 61 -19.38 16.81 0.15
N ILE A 62 -19.92 15.64 -0.20
CA ILE A 62 -19.21 14.64 -1.04
C ILE A 62 -19.01 15.16 -2.45
N THR A 63 -20.09 15.60 -3.10
CA THR A 63 -20.07 16.05 -4.49
C THR A 63 -19.27 17.33 -4.66
N GLU A 64 -19.39 18.28 -3.72
CA GLU A 64 -18.58 19.51 -3.68
C GLU A 64 -17.08 19.20 -3.51
N ALA A 65 -16.72 18.30 -2.59
CA ALA A 65 -15.32 17.90 -2.37
C ALA A 65 -14.68 17.30 -3.63
N LEU A 66 -15.46 16.56 -4.42
CA LEU A 66 -15.01 15.88 -5.62
C LEU A 66 -14.95 16.78 -6.86
N GLY A 67 -15.58 17.96 -6.85
CA GLY A 67 -15.45 18.93 -7.94
C GLY A 67 -14.02 19.36 -8.25
N LYS A 68 -13.09 19.18 -7.29
CA LYS A 68 -11.65 19.42 -7.45
C LYS A 68 -10.81 18.13 -7.47
N SER A 69 -11.42 16.99 -7.77
CA SER A 69 -10.70 15.72 -7.89
C SER A 69 -10.17 15.53 -9.31
N ASP A 70 -8.89 15.17 -9.38
CA ASP A 70 -8.27 14.77 -10.64
C ASP A 70 -8.54 13.30 -10.96
N LEU A 71 -9.01 12.50 -10.00
CA LEU A 71 -9.18 11.04 -10.15
C LEU A 71 -10.65 10.64 -10.32
N ILE A 72 -11.55 11.40 -9.71
CA ILE A 72 -12.98 11.08 -9.61
C ILE A 72 -13.79 12.11 -10.36
N GLU A 73 -14.82 11.63 -11.07
CA GLU A 73 -15.86 12.46 -11.64
C GLU A 73 -17.22 12.15 -10.99
N VAL A 74 -18.07 13.17 -10.99
CA VAL A 74 -19.42 13.16 -10.42
C VAL A 74 -20.40 13.20 -11.58
N SER A 75 -21.50 12.43 -11.49
CA SER A 75 -22.55 12.45 -12.50
C SER A 75 -23.27 13.80 -12.53
N ASP A 76 -23.90 14.13 -13.65
CA ASP A 76 -24.61 15.41 -13.83
C ASP A 76 -25.75 15.62 -12.81
N ASP A 77 -26.36 14.52 -12.36
CA ASP A 77 -27.41 14.53 -11.33
C ASP A 77 -26.87 14.53 -9.89
N HIS A 78 -25.54 14.52 -9.72
CA HIS A 78 -24.82 14.47 -8.45
C HIS A 78 -25.10 13.23 -7.58
N LYS A 79 -25.68 12.16 -8.13
CA LYS A 79 -26.05 10.95 -7.36
C LYS A 79 -25.02 9.82 -7.45
N LYS A 80 -24.12 9.87 -8.41
CA LYS A 80 -23.11 8.82 -8.64
C LYS A 80 -21.73 9.44 -8.81
N ILE A 81 -20.73 8.64 -8.49
CA ILE A 81 -19.32 8.98 -8.69
C ILE A 81 -18.60 7.82 -9.36
N ARG A 82 -17.59 8.11 -10.15
CA ARG A 82 -16.69 7.09 -10.69
C ARG A 82 -15.27 7.59 -10.82
N ARG A 83 -14.35 6.65 -10.93
CA ARG A 83 -13.00 6.95 -11.41
C ARG A 83 -13.08 7.40 -12.87
N ARG A 84 -12.39 8.48 -13.21
CA ARG A 84 -12.40 9.02 -14.57
C ARG A 84 -11.89 7.99 -15.58
N SER A 85 -12.51 7.96 -16.75
CA SER A 85 -12.20 6.99 -17.81
C SER A 85 -10.82 7.21 -18.45
N ASP A 86 -10.29 8.43 -18.41
CA ASP A 86 -8.94 8.79 -18.85
C ASP A 86 -7.83 8.33 -17.88
N LYS A 87 -8.21 7.85 -16.69
CA LYS A 87 -7.31 7.33 -15.66
C LYS A 87 -7.68 5.89 -15.32
N PRO A 88 -7.51 4.92 -16.25
CA PRO A 88 -7.84 3.54 -15.98
C PRO A 88 -7.04 2.99 -14.78
N VAL A 89 -7.59 1.98 -14.13
CA VAL A 89 -6.87 1.25 -13.08
C VAL A 89 -5.78 0.42 -13.76
N PRO A 90 -4.50 0.54 -13.34
CA PRO A 90 -3.44 -0.29 -13.90
C PRO A 90 -3.71 -1.76 -13.61
N GLU A 91 -3.25 -2.64 -14.50
CA GLU A 91 -3.35 -4.07 -14.27
C GLU A 91 -2.60 -4.44 -12.98
N ARG A 92 -3.10 -5.43 -12.25
CA ARG A 92 -2.51 -5.84 -10.97
C ARG A 92 -1.02 -6.18 -11.09
N ALA A 93 -0.62 -6.87 -12.15
CA ALA A 93 0.79 -7.23 -12.37
C ALA A 93 1.67 -5.99 -12.58
N GLU A 94 1.21 -5.05 -13.40
CA GLU A 94 1.89 -3.78 -13.66
C GLU A 94 2.00 -2.93 -12.38
N LEU A 95 0.92 -2.83 -11.61
CA LEU A 95 0.91 -2.10 -10.34
C LEU A 95 1.91 -2.71 -9.35
N ILE A 96 1.95 -4.03 -9.23
CA ILE A 96 2.91 -4.71 -8.35
C ILE A 96 4.35 -4.45 -8.82
N SER A 97 4.60 -4.54 -10.13
CA SER A 97 5.91 -4.25 -10.71
C SER A 97 6.36 -2.82 -10.44
N ASP A 98 5.49 -1.82 -10.65
CA ASP A 98 5.76 -0.42 -10.33
C ASP A 98 6.05 -0.21 -8.85
N LEU A 99 5.20 -0.75 -7.97
CA LEU A 99 5.40 -0.65 -6.53
C LEU A 99 6.76 -1.20 -6.12
N LYS A 100 7.15 -2.38 -6.63
CA LYS A 100 8.44 -3.00 -6.30
C LYS A 100 9.64 -2.13 -6.67
N LYS A 101 9.60 -1.39 -7.79
CA LYS A 101 10.67 -0.46 -8.21
C LYS A 101 10.89 0.71 -7.24
N ARG A 102 9.90 1.02 -6.41
CA ARG A 102 9.94 2.07 -5.38
C ARG A 102 9.75 1.52 -3.97
N SER A 103 10.01 0.22 -3.80
CA SER A 103 9.90 -0.46 -2.52
C SER A 103 11.23 -0.87 -1.95
N VAL A 104 11.30 -0.87 -0.63
CA VAL A 104 12.44 -1.36 0.14
C VAL A 104 12.02 -2.57 0.98
N ALA A 105 12.88 -3.58 1.02
CA ALA A 105 12.84 -4.64 2.01
C ALA A 105 13.51 -4.14 3.28
N ILE A 106 12.85 -4.32 4.42
CA ILE A 106 13.38 -3.93 5.73
C ILE A 106 13.19 -5.08 6.71
N ILE A 107 14.26 -5.49 7.38
CA ILE A 107 14.28 -6.60 8.34
C ILE A 107 14.88 -6.10 9.65
N GLY A 108 14.29 -6.55 10.77
CA GLY A 108 14.77 -6.26 12.12
C GLY A 108 13.79 -5.44 12.99
N PHE A 109 12.56 -5.21 12.53
CA PHE A 109 11.53 -4.65 13.38
C PHE A 109 11.07 -5.65 14.46
N PRO A 110 10.59 -5.19 15.62
CA PRO A 110 10.09 -6.08 16.64
C PRO A 110 8.76 -6.72 16.21
N ALA A 111 8.46 -7.90 16.77
CA ALA A 111 7.31 -8.72 16.40
C ALA A 111 5.95 -8.04 16.66
N ASP A 112 5.91 -7.09 17.59
CA ASP A 112 4.72 -6.35 18.02
C ASP A 112 4.55 -4.99 17.32
N ILE A 113 5.43 -4.64 16.37
CA ILE A 113 5.34 -3.35 15.67
C ILE A 113 4.01 -3.21 14.92
N SER A 114 3.39 -2.04 14.99
CA SER A 114 2.21 -1.73 14.21
C SER A 114 2.56 -1.11 12.86
N VAL A 115 1.65 -1.21 11.89
CA VAL A 115 1.77 -0.53 10.59
C VAL A 115 1.93 0.98 10.77
N ASP A 116 1.23 1.58 11.74
CA ASP A 116 1.31 3.01 12.02
C ASP A 116 2.70 3.42 12.53
N GLN A 117 3.32 2.60 13.40
CA GLN A 117 4.69 2.83 13.87
C GLN A 117 5.69 2.78 12.71
N VAL A 118 5.55 1.79 11.82
CA VAL A 118 6.36 1.69 10.60
C VAL A 118 6.17 2.91 9.71
N GLN A 119 4.93 3.32 9.46
CA GLN A 119 4.64 4.49 8.63
C GLN A 119 5.24 5.76 9.23
N ASN A 120 5.13 5.96 10.54
CA ASN A 120 5.71 7.10 11.24
C ASN A 120 7.24 7.12 11.14
N PHE A 121 7.89 5.95 11.27
CA PHE A 121 9.33 5.82 11.10
C PHE A 121 9.78 6.19 9.68
N LEU A 122 9.06 5.73 8.66
CA LEU A 122 9.41 5.96 7.25
C LEU A 122 9.05 7.37 6.76
N LYS A 123 8.11 8.06 7.41
CA LYS A 123 7.62 9.38 7.02
C LYS A 123 8.73 10.44 6.94
N ALA A 124 9.81 10.27 7.70
CA ALA A 124 10.98 11.15 7.65
C ALA A 124 11.70 11.16 6.28
N PHE A 125 11.54 10.10 5.48
CA PHE A 125 12.20 9.94 4.18
C PHE A 125 11.27 10.23 3.00
N GLY A 126 9.96 10.17 3.21
CA GLY A 126 8.96 10.49 2.21
C GLY A 126 7.60 9.88 2.52
N LYS A 127 6.62 10.19 1.67
CA LYS A 127 5.28 9.62 1.77
C LYS A 127 5.30 8.14 1.37
N VAL A 128 4.71 7.30 2.21
CA VAL A 128 4.62 5.85 2.03
C VAL A 128 3.28 5.52 1.37
N SER A 129 3.30 4.77 0.29
CA SER A 129 2.10 4.30 -0.42
C SER A 129 1.51 3.04 0.21
N THR A 130 2.35 2.06 0.56
CA THR A 130 1.89 0.82 1.20
C THR A 130 2.98 0.24 2.09
N VAL A 131 2.56 -0.42 3.17
CA VAL A 131 3.40 -1.24 4.04
C VAL A 131 2.80 -2.63 4.06
N THR A 132 3.61 -3.61 3.66
CA THR A 132 3.26 -5.03 3.71
C THR A 132 4.09 -5.68 4.81
N MET A 133 3.43 -6.13 5.88
CA MET A 133 4.07 -6.95 6.91
C MET A 133 4.15 -8.39 6.42
N CYS A 134 5.36 -8.91 6.22
CA CYS A 134 5.56 -10.28 5.75
C CYS A 134 5.36 -11.26 6.90
N ARG A 135 4.36 -12.14 6.76
CA ARG A 135 4.13 -13.28 7.65
C ARG A 135 4.25 -14.55 6.85
N GLU A 136 4.84 -15.59 7.43
CA GLU A 136 4.85 -16.92 6.81
C GLU A 136 3.42 -17.46 6.71
N LYS A 137 3.18 -18.29 5.70
CA LYS A 137 1.86 -18.92 5.51
C LYS A 137 1.55 -19.82 6.71
N GLY A 138 0.48 -19.50 7.44
CA GLY A 138 0.06 -20.25 8.63
C GLY A 138 0.72 -19.80 9.94
N ALA A 139 1.70 -18.91 9.89
CA ALA A 139 2.28 -18.33 11.10
C ALA A 139 1.47 -17.10 11.55
N HIS A 140 1.07 -17.08 12.82
CA HIS A 140 0.51 -15.87 13.44
C HIS A 140 1.60 -14.85 13.81
N ASN A 141 2.84 -15.31 13.92
CA ASN A 141 3.96 -14.49 14.37
C ASN A 141 4.56 -13.68 13.23
N PHE A 142 4.91 -12.44 13.55
CA PHE A 142 5.61 -11.53 12.66
C PHE A 142 7.10 -11.52 13.03
N HIS A 143 7.97 -11.83 12.06
CA HIS A 143 9.42 -11.93 12.29
C HIS A 143 10.20 -10.63 11.98
N GLY A 144 9.51 -9.49 11.82
CA GLY A 144 10.19 -8.21 11.65
C GLY A 144 10.54 -7.84 10.20
N LYS A 145 10.13 -8.65 9.22
CA LYS A 145 10.31 -8.39 7.78
C LYS A 145 9.14 -7.63 7.18
N ILE A 146 9.40 -6.50 6.56
CA ILE A 146 8.39 -5.72 5.83
C ILE A 146 8.87 -5.35 4.42
N PHE A 147 7.90 -5.11 3.55
CA PHE A 147 8.09 -4.35 2.33
C PHE A 147 7.37 -3.02 2.45
N ALA A 148 8.09 -1.92 2.18
CA ALA A 148 7.51 -0.58 2.21
C ALA A 148 7.69 0.10 0.85
N SER A 149 6.59 0.44 0.19
CA SER A 149 6.58 1.17 -1.07
C SER A 149 6.42 2.66 -0.79
N PHE A 150 7.36 3.46 -1.28
CA PHE A 150 7.24 4.92 -1.25
C PHE A 150 6.44 5.43 -2.43
N GLU A 151 5.90 6.64 -2.33
CA GLU A 151 5.22 7.31 -3.44
C GLU A 151 6.19 7.54 -4.62
N ASN A 152 7.46 7.81 -4.32
CA ASN A 152 8.49 8.10 -5.32
C ASN A 152 9.75 7.27 -5.05
N ALA A 153 10.41 6.80 -6.11
CA ALA A 153 11.68 6.07 -6.01
C ALA A 153 12.78 6.87 -5.29
N LYS A 154 12.80 8.20 -5.43
CA LYS A 154 13.76 9.08 -4.72
C LYS A 154 13.71 8.91 -3.20
N ALA A 155 12.53 8.72 -2.62
CA ALA A 155 12.37 8.52 -1.18
C ALA A 155 12.92 7.15 -0.73
N ALA A 156 12.72 6.10 -1.53
CA ALA A 156 13.31 4.78 -1.30
C ALA A 156 14.85 4.87 -1.29
N HIS A 157 15.43 5.54 -2.29
CA HIS A 157 16.88 5.75 -2.35
C HIS A 157 17.40 6.59 -1.18
N ALA A 158 16.69 7.64 -0.78
CA ALA A 158 17.06 8.45 0.39
C ALA A 158 17.04 7.63 1.69
N PHE A 159 16.04 6.75 1.86
CA PHE A 159 15.97 5.83 2.98
C PHE A 159 17.19 4.88 3.02
N LEU A 160 17.59 4.33 1.87
CA LEU A 160 18.74 3.43 1.76
C LEU A 160 20.09 4.16 1.93
N ALA A 161 20.17 5.42 1.50
CA ALA A 161 21.38 6.24 1.59
C ALA A 161 21.64 6.81 3.00
N ASN A 162 20.70 6.70 3.94
CA ASN A 162 20.89 7.23 5.29
C ASN A 162 22.13 6.61 5.96
N PRO A 163 23.20 7.39 6.24
CA PRO A 163 24.48 6.86 6.71
C PRO A 163 24.40 6.24 8.11
N PHE A 164 23.39 6.61 8.90
CA PHE A 164 23.17 6.07 10.25
C PHE A 164 22.50 4.68 10.24
N GLY A 165 22.24 4.10 9.06
CA GLY A 165 21.81 2.71 8.96
C GLY A 165 20.36 2.42 9.32
N ASN A 166 19.53 3.46 9.49
CA ASN A 166 18.13 3.36 9.94
C ASN A 166 18.01 2.51 11.20
N VAL A 167 18.25 3.14 12.35
CA VAL A 167 18.20 2.48 13.65
C VAL A 167 16.78 2.55 14.22
N TYR A 168 16.27 1.41 14.68
CA TYR A 168 15.01 1.32 15.42
C TYR A 168 15.28 0.70 16.79
N TYR A 169 14.98 1.45 17.87
CA TYR A 169 15.31 1.08 19.26
C TYR A 169 16.75 0.57 19.46
N GLY A 170 17.74 1.30 18.91
CA GLY A 170 19.16 0.95 19.06
C GLY A 170 19.65 -0.20 18.17
N LYS A 171 18.77 -0.85 17.41
CA LYS A 171 19.14 -1.90 16.45
C LYS A 171 19.15 -1.37 15.03
N LYS A 172 20.24 -1.62 14.32
CA LYS A 172 20.36 -1.29 12.90
C LYS A 172 19.46 -2.23 12.09
N LEU A 173 18.62 -1.67 11.24
CA LEU A 173 17.76 -2.46 10.35
C LEU A 173 18.57 -2.93 9.14
N TYR A 174 18.36 -4.18 8.73
CA TYR A 174 18.76 -4.62 7.40
C TYR A 174 17.80 -4.01 6.38
N ARG A 175 18.33 -3.48 5.28
CA ARG A 175 17.55 -2.79 4.26
C ARG A 175 18.15 -2.96 2.88
N LYS A 176 17.29 -3.14 1.88
CA LYS A 176 17.67 -3.20 0.46
C LYS A 176 16.49 -2.76 -0.41
N MET A 177 16.72 -2.48 -1.69
CA MET A 177 15.61 -2.44 -2.65
C MET A 177 14.88 -3.79 -2.63
N GLN A 178 13.55 -3.75 -2.74
CA GLN A 178 12.75 -4.98 -2.69
C GLN A 178 13.10 -5.94 -3.83
N LEU A 179 13.29 -5.42 -5.04
CA LEU A 179 13.64 -6.23 -6.21
C LEU A 179 14.95 -6.98 -5.98
N ASP A 180 16.00 -6.26 -5.58
CA ASP A 180 17.30 -6.86 -5.32
C ASP A 180 17.29 -7.86 -4.15
N PHE A 181 16.37 -7.70 -3.19
CA PHE A 181 16.20 -8.65 -2.08
C PHE A 181 15.49 -9.92 -2.55
N GLU A 182 14.44 -9.78 -3.35
CA GLU A 182 13.69 -10.91 -3.90
C GLU A 182 14.56 -11.74 -4.86
N GLU A 183 15.39 -11.09 -5.69
CA GLU A 183 16.33 -11.75 -6.58
C GLU A 183 17.38 -12.57 -5.81
N GLU A 184 18.00 -12.00 -4.77
CA GLU A 184 18.95 -12.72 -3.92
C GLU A 184 18.30 -13.93 -3.21
N MET A 185 17.09 -13.76 -2.70
CA MET A 185 16.37 -14.86 -2.06
C MET A 185 15.98 -15.95 -3.05
N GLN A 186 15.61 -15.59 -4.27
CA GLN A 186 15.30 -16.55 -5.32
C GLN A 186 16.55 -17.37 -5.68
N SER A 187 17.69 -16.72 -5.91
CA SER A 187 18.96 -17.42 -6.19
C SER A 187 19.42 -18.32 -5.05
N TYR A 188 19.21 -17.90 -3.80
CA TYR A 188 19.52 -18.72 -2.62
C TYR A 188 18.69 -20.00 -2.61
N LEU A 189 17.37 -19.89 -2.76
CA LEU A 189 16.46 -21.05 -2.77
C LEU A 189 16.77 -22.02 -3.91
N GLU A 190 17.03 -21.51 -5.12
CA GLU A 190 17.43 -22.34 -6.27
C GLU A 190 18.74 -23.10 -6.00
N SER A 191 19.70 -22.47 -5.33
CA SER A 191 20.96 -23.14 -4.95
C SER A 191 20.75 -24.23 -3.89
N GLU A 192 19.87 -24.00 -2.91
CA GLU A 192 19.53 -25.00 -1.89
C GLU A 192 18.77 -26.18 -2.48
N GLU A 193 17.83 -25.94 -3.40
CA GLU A 193 17.11 -27.00 -4.11
C GLU A 193 18.07 -27.87 -4.92
N GLN A 194 19.01 -27.26 -5.65
CA GLN A 194 20.04 -27.98 -6.40
C GLN A 194 20.93 -28.82 -5.48
N GLN A 195 21.35 -28.26 -4.33
CA GLN A 195 22.15 -29.01 -3.35
C GLN A 195 21.35 -30.16 -2.72
N ASN A 196 20.07 -29.95 -2.37
CA ASN A 196 19.22 -30.99 -1.80
C ASN A 196 18.94 -32.14 -2.78
N LEU A 197 18.77 -31.83 -4.07
CA LEU A 197 18.64 -32.81 -5.15
C LEU A 197 19.94 -33.59 -5.37
N GLN A 198 21.10 -32.93 -5.25
CA GLN A 198 22.40 -33.53 -5.49
C GLN A 198 22.90 -34.40 -4.33
N PHE A 199 22.55 -34.05 -3.08
CA PHE A 199 23.08 -34.69 -1.88
C PHE A 199 22.07 -35.47 -1.03
N GLY A 200 20.82 -35.64 -1.49
CA GLY A 200 19.86 -36.52 -0.83
C GLY A 200 19.37 -36.00 0.52
N GLY A 201 18.85 -34.77 0.54
CA GLY A 201 17.94 -34.19 1.53
C GLY A 201 18.21 -34.44 3.02
N ALA A 202 18.94 -33.52 3.67
CA ALA A 202 18.73 -33.16 5.08
C ALA A 202 19.49 -31.86 5.42
N VAL A 203 19.06 -30.71 4.90
CA VAL A 203 19.49 -29.42 5.46
C VAL A 203 18.27 -28.52 5.64
N ALA A 204 17.36 -28.93 6.51
CA ALA A 204 16.36 -28.03 7.07
C ALA A 204 16.90 -27.49 8.40
N ALA A 205 17.75 -26.46 8.34
CA ALA A 205 18.05 -25.62 9.50
C ALA A 205 18.69 -24.30 9.06
N HIS A 206 18.12 -23.20 9.54
CA HIS A 206 18.54 -21.81 9.37
C HIS A 206 18.22 -21.28 7.97
N LEU A 207 17.20 -20.44 7.78
CA LEU A 207 17.09 -19.12 8.39
C LEU A 207 15.62 -18.76 8.69
N GLY A 208 15.25 -18.78 9.97
CA GLY A 208 14.14 -17.95 10.45
C GLY A 208 14.65 -16.53 10.61
N TYR A 209 14.33 -15.66 9.63
CA TYR A 209 14.49 -14.20 9.73
C TYR A 209 13.25 -13.48 9.22
#